data_AF-A0A967MVJ5-F1
#
_entry.id   AF-A0A967MVJ5-F1
#
_cell.length_a   1.000
_cell.length_b   1.000
_cell.length_c   1.000
_cell.angle_alpha   90.00
_cell.angle_beta   90.00
_cell.angle_gamma   90.00
#
_symmetry.space_group_name_H-M   'P 1'
#
loop_
_entity.id
_entity.type
_entity.pdbx_description
1 polymer ?
#
loop_
_entity_poly.entity_id
_entity_poly.type
_entity_poly.pdbx_seq_one_letter_code
_entity_poly.pdbx_strand_id
1 'polypeptide(L)' 'EASHRLEPTRVPESPPLGLDLERSGIRTVLWATGYRPDYSWLDVPVLDRKGRVRHDGGVVDAPGMYIMGLQFLRR' A
#
# COMPACT_ATOMS: atom_id res chain seq x y z
N GLU A 1 11.86 -4.98 -22.64
CA GLU A 1 11.55 -6.30 -22.07
C GLU A 1 10.08 -6.36 -21.69
N ALA A 2 9.43 -7.50 -21.86
CA ALA A 2 8.06 -7.68 -21.36
C ALA A 2 8.08 -7.65 -19.82
N SER A 3 7.03 -7.07 -19.22
CA SER A 3 6.88 -7.06 -17.76
C SER A 3 6.87 -8.50 -17.24
N HIS A 4 7.75 -8.81 -16.28
CA HIS A 4 7.75 -10.10 -15.61
C HIS A 4 6.38 -10.33 -14.94
N ARG A 5 5.66 -11.36 -15.39
CA ARG A 5 4.37 -11.75 -14.83
C ARG A 5 4.59 -12.90 -13.85
N LEU A 6 4.18 -12.69 -12.59
CA LEU A 6 4.18 -13.75 -11.58
C LEU A 6 3.20 -14.85 -11.98
N GLU A 7 3.52 -16.10 -11.64
CA GLU A 7 2.59 -17.22 -11.79
C GLU A 7 1.33 -17.00 -10.95
N PRO A 8 0.14 -17.40 -11.44
CA PRO A 8 -1.10 -17.28 -10.68
C PRO A 8 -1.05 -18.06 -9.36
N THR A 9 -1.55 -17.46 -8.28
CA THR A 9 -1.74 -18.16 -7.00
C THR A 9 -2.80 -19.26 -7.17
N ARG A 10 -2.43 -20.51 -6.89
CA ARG A 10 -3.37 -21.63 -6.88
C ARG A 10 -4.16 -21.61 -5.57
N VAL A 11 -5.49 -21.60 -5.68
CA VAL A 11 -6.41 -21.61 -4.54
C VAL A 11 -7.25 -22.90 -4.62
N PRO A 12 -7.47 -23.63 -3.51
CA PRO A 12 -8.36 -24.80 -3.50
C PRO A 12 -9.79 -24.44 -3.93
N GLU A 13 -10.53 -25.42 -4.48
CA GLU A 13 -11.94 -25.22 -4.88
C GLU A 13 -12.85 -24.82 -3.71
N SER A 14 -12.49 -25.19 -2.49
CA SER A 14 -13.23 -24.86 -1.26
C SER A 14 -12.25 -24.44 -0.16
N PRO A 15 -11.79 -23.18 -0.15
CA PRO A 15 -10.86 -22.69 0.87
C PRO A 15 -11.57 -22.55 2.24
N PRO A 16 -10.90 -22.82 3.37
CA PRO A 16 -11.46 -22.57 4.69
C PRO A 16 -11.71 -21.07 4.88
N LEU A 17 -12.93 -20.69 5.25
CA LEU A 17 -13.33 -19.30 5.49
C LEU A 17 -13.23 -18.88 6.96
N GLY A 18 -12.85 -19.82 7.83
CA GLY A 18 -12.72 -19.59 9.26
C GLY A 18 -11.69 -20.52 9.88
N LEU A 19 -11.12 -20.09 11.01
CA LEU A 19 -10.13 -20.84 11.76
C LEU A 19 -10.28 -20.53 13.24
N ASP A 20 -10.42 -21.57 14.06
CA ASP A 20 -10.30 -21.46 15.51
C ASP A 20 -8.79 -21.42 15.86
N LEU A 21 -8.30 -20.27 16.28
CA LEU A 21 -6.87 -20.05 16.53
C LEU A 21 -6.34 -20.92 17.68
N GLU A 22 -7.15 -21.12 18.72
CA GLU A 22 -6.76 -21.89 19.91
C GLU A 22 -6.66 -23.37 19.56
N ARG A 23 -7.70 -23.93 18.93
CA ARG A 23 -7.70 -25.33 18.46
C ARG A 23 -6.60 -25.61 17.44
N SER A 24 -6.19 -24.58 16.68
CA SER A 24 -5.11 -24.68 15.70
C SER A 24 -3.72 -24.45 16.29
N GLY A 25 -3.61 -24.15 17.59
CA GLY A 25 -2.34 -23.91 18.26
C GLY A 25 -1.64 -22.61 17.86
N ILE A 26 -2.34 -21.67 17.21
CA ILE A 26 -1.79 -20.37 16.81
C ILE A 26 -1.83 -19.43 18.02
N ARG A 27 -0.64 -19.00 18.48
CA ARG A 27 -0.50 -18.14 19.67
C ARG A 27 -0.11 -16.69 19.37
N THR A 28 0.34 -16.43 18.14
CA THR A 28 0.88 -15.13 17.75
C THR A 28 0.38 -14.76 16.36
N VAL A 29 -0.04 -13.50 16.19
CA VAL A 29 -0.35 -12.91 14.89
C VAL A 29 0.66 -11.81 14.62
N LEU A 30 1.44 -11.97 13.55
CA LEU A 30 2.37 -10.94 13.07
C LEU A 30 1.73 -10.14 11.93
N TRP A 31 1.49 -8.85 12.18
CA TRP A 31 0.93 -7.96 11.17
C TRP A 31 2.02 -7.43 10.24
N ALA A 32 2.26 -8.15 9.15
CA ALA A 32 3.18 -7.75 8.07
C ALA A 32 2.45 -7.01 6.93
N THR A 33 1.39 -6.26 7.24
CA THR A 33 0.48 -5.62 6.27
C THR A 33 0.96 -4.24 5.79
N GLY A 34 2.25 -3.93 5.98
CA GLY A 34 2.86 -2.65 5.57
C GLY A 34 2.61 -1.49 6.52
N TYR A 35 2.94 -0.28 6.07
CA TYR A 35 2.79 0.98 6.79
C TYR A 35 2.09 2.03 5.92
N ARG A 36 1.73 3.17 6.51
CA ARG A 36 1.24 4.35 5.79
C ARG A 36 2.14 5.55 6.11
N PRO A 37 2.42 6.43 5.13
CA PRO A 37 3.11 7.68 5.42
C PRO A 37 2.30 8.52 6.42
N ASP A 38 2.99 9.16 7.35
CA ASP A 38 2.39 10.18 8.19
C ASP A 38 2.64 11.56 7.58
N TYR A 39 1.56 12.23 7.19
CA TYR A 39 1.56 13.57 6.62
C TYR A 39 0.96 14.61 7.58
N SER A 40 0.80 14.29 8.86
CA SER A 40 0.28 15.23 9.88
C SER A 40 1.11 16.52 10.02
N TRP A 41 2.36 16.50 9.56
CA TRP A 41 3.26 17.65 9.52
C TRP A 41 3.09 18.54 8.27
N LEU A 42 2.34 18.11 7.26
CA LEU A 42 2.11 18.88 6.03
C LEU A 42 0.95 19.87 6.22
N ASP A 43 1.28 21.11 6.53
CA ASP A 43 0.33 22.23 6.60
C ASP A 43 0.02 22.82 5.20
N VAL A 44 -0.18 21.96 4.20
CA VAL A 44 -0.46 22.35 2.80
C VAL A 44 -1.59 21.46 2.26
N PRO A 45 -2.62 22.01 1.58
CA PRO A 45 -3.81 21.25 1.16
C PRO A 45 -3.57 20.37 -0.08
N VAL A 46 -2.61 19.46 -0.01
CA VAL A 46 -2.16 18.61 -1.13
C VAL A 46 -2.61 17.15 -1.02
N LEU A 47 -3.31 16.79 0.06
CA LEU A 47 -3.76 15.41 0.30
C LEU A 47 -5.12 15.13 -0.38
N ASP A 48 -5.26 13.93 -0.94
CA ASP A 48 -6.54 13.41 -1.42
C ASP A 48 -7.42 12.85 -0.28
N ARG A 49 -8.63 12.40 -0.60
CA ARG A 49 -9.56 11.78 0.38
C ARG A 49 -8.98 10.53 1.06
N LYS A 50 -7.96 9.89 0.48
CA LYS A 50 -7.29 8.70 1.01
C LYS A 50 -6.02 9.07 1.79
N GLY A 51 -5.75 10.35 2.01
CA GLY A 51 -4.57 10.85 2.74
C GLY A 51 -3.27 10.74 1.94
N ARG A 52 -3.32 10.69 0.61
CA ARG A 52 -2.12 10.62 -0.25
C ARG A 52 -1.83 11.99 -0.85
N VAL A 53 -0.56 12.33 -0.99
CA VAL A 53 -0.15 13.53 -1.73
C VAL A 53 -0.59 13.39 -3.19
N ARG A 54 -1.32 14.37 -3.70
CA ARG A 54 -1.66 14.49 -5.12
C ARG A 54 -0.42 14.91 -5.90
N HIS A 55 -0.01 14.12 -6.89
CA HIS A 55 1.12 14.45 -7.75
C HIS A 55 0.94 13.89 -9.16
N ASP A 56 1.63 14.51 -10.12
CA ASP A 56 1.83 13.99 -11.48
C ASP A 56 3.34 13.75 -11.69
N GLY A 57 3.76 12.50 -11.82
CA GLY A 57 5.17 12.14 -11.97
C GLY A 57 6.11 12.63 -10.85
N GLY A 58 5.54 13.02 -9.70
CA GLY A 58 6.26 13.55 -8.55
C GLY A 58 6.18 15.07 -8.37
N VAL A 59 5.54 15.78 -9.30
CA VAL A 59 5.23 17.20 -9.20
C VAL A 59 3.91 17.39 -8.46
N VAL A 60 3.92 18.14 -7.37
CA VAL A 60 2.73 18.41 -6.54
C VAL A 60 2.06 19.70 -6.99
N ASP A 61 0.74 19.79 -6.79
CA ASP A 61 -0.09 20.99 -6.98
C ASP A 61 0.15 22.04 -5.86
N ALA A 62 1.42 22.32 -5.57
CA ALA A 62 1.91 23.31 -4.63
C ALA A 62 3.29 23.82 -5.11
N PRO A 63 3.47 25.14 -5.34
CA PRO A 63 4.72 25.67 -5.88
C PRO A 63 5.96 25.25 -5.09
N GLY A 64 6.96 24.70 -5.79
CA GLY A 64 8.22 24.28 -5.20
C GLY A 64 8.18 22.93 -4.47
N MET A 65 7.02 22.26 -4.39
CA MET A 65 6.90 20.96 -3.74
C MET A 65 7.04 19.81 -4.74
N TYR A 66 7.96 18.90 -4.45
CA TYR A 66 8.19 17.67 -5.20
C TYR A 66 8.27 16.51 -4.24
N ILE A 67 7.94 15.31 -4.72
CA ILE A 67 8.01 14.08 -3.93
C ILE A 67 9.00 13.09 -4.55
N MET A 68 9.59 12.26 -3.70
CA MET A 68 10.46 11.15 -4.10
C MET A 68 10.13 9.92 -3.26
N GLY A 69 10.35 8.72 -3.82
CA GLY A 69 10.10 7.46 -3.15
C GLY A 69 8.64 7.01 -3.07
N LEU A 70 7.68 7.80 -3.56
CA LEU A 70 6.29 7.33 -3.71
C LEU A 70 6.11 6.51 -4.99
N GLN A 71 4.96 5.85 -5.09
CA GLN A 71 4.57 5.14 -6.30
C GLN A 71 4.26 6.13 -7.44
N PHE A 72 4.30 5.66 -8.69
CA PHE A 72 3.88 6.44 -9.87
C PHE A 72 4.69 7.73 -10.15
N LEU A 73 6.01 7.70 -9.93
CA LEU A 73 6.94 8.79 -10.30
C LEU A 73 7.41 8.75 -11.76
N ARG A 74 6.95 7.78 -12.55
CA ARG A 74 7.31 7.62 -13.96
C ARG A 74 6.14 8.03 -14.84
N ARG A 75 6.46 8.56 -16.02
CA ARG A 75 5.51 8.78 -17.11
C ARG A 75 5.46 7.56 -18.03
#